data_AF-A0A2S9YD87-F1
#
_entry.id   AF-A0A2S9YD87-F1
#
_cell.length_a   1.000
_cell.length_b   1.000
_cell.length_c   1.000
_cell.angle_alpha   90.00
_cell.angle_beta   90.00
_cell.angle_gamma   90.00
#
_symmetry.space_group_name_H-M   'P 1'
#
loop_
_entity.id
_entity.type
_entity.pdbx_description
1 polymer ?
#
loop_
_entity_poly.entity_id
_entity_poly.type
_entity_poly.pdbx_seq_one_letter_code
_entity_poly.pdbx_strand_id
1 'polypeptide(L)'
;MFDLMFLPKLTRVVPGFALASLALYGCGSDITDLTIDDAGMGASEGDGDEAATEDAGTEGTEGTEGTEPLEQYPATGISITQVEANQGTAIFVGEEGEWIPAQERFGPLVKNRNTLIRVHYELDPSFVPREIEARLILGFPDGTGKTLRQVREVSSASAPNTLDEIFFFGLVAESNEVVPGMTYKVELHELAAGAGGGEPEGIWQTPREPDALGIQPEPVELKIVFVPYHHLYDNIDRTTDTSDATMTAITDYLYEQNPVEQVDWELHEPVLFELPMNNLGQLLGPLAALRDNELAFPNVYYHALFPVPNGGVAGVAGIASVPGPGKGEGDSRVSATAVPNNGANARGTVVHEVGHNEGLNHVYCPFANAASPDPSYPYENGLLGTWGFGIVSLQLYSPDNHYDYMSYCGPSWVSRWSWNKTFSRARTLTSWDYEDADNGGLDLALGPAGYAEKDLLTASISNDGTEFWWTSHGTLPTNADPYGDDYDHYVELRGDGEVLALLPSVVRYTNDYSTAWLITELPPELAKLDGVDEIVRVDDDSEPHIIPRAQVQLSRR
;
A
#
# COMPACT_ATOMS: atom_id res chain seq x y z
N MET A 1 -2.91 34.20 15.19
CA MET A 1 -2.77 34.80 13.84
C MET A 1 -1.70 34.00 13.13
N PHE A 2 -2.07 32.92 12.44
CA PHE A 2 -1.14 32.02 11.77
C PHE A 2 -0.75 32.60 10.41
N ASP A 3 0.55 32.64 10.11
CA ASP A 3 1.06 33.02 8.80
C ASP A 3 1.66 31.78 8.11
N LEU A 4 1.23 31.50 6.88
CA LEU A 4 1.56 30.28 6.15
C LEU A 4 2.92 30.42 5.46
N MET A 5 3.83 29.47 5.68
CA MET A 5 4.96 29.21 4.77
C MET A 5 5.14 27.72 4.46
N PHE A 6 4.10 27.11 3.89
CA PHE A 6 4.22 25.85 3.14
C PHE A 6 3.78 26.09 1.69
N LEU A 7 4.72 25.98 0.74
CA LEU A 7 4.51 25.70 -0.69
C LEU A 7 5.86 25.75 -1.44
N PRO A 8 6.39 24.62 -1.96
CA PRO A 8 7.47 24.66 -2.94
C PRO A 8 6.95 25.19 -4.28
N LYS A 9 7.72 26.05 -4.94
CA LYS A 9 7.34 26.66 -6.22
C LYS A 9 7.54 25.70 -7.39
N LEU A 10 6.50 24.96 -7.79
CA LEU A 10 6.45 24.43 -9.15
C LEU A 10 6.26 25.59 -10.15
N THR A 11 7.19 25.74 -11.09
CA THR A 11 7.06 26.69 -12.20
C THR A 11 6.30 26.07 -13.37
N ARG A 12 5.03 26.45 -13.55
CA ARG A 12 4.28 26.27 -14.82
C ARG A 12 3.73 27.61 -15.30
N VAL A 13 3.76 27.81 -16.62
CA VAL A 13 3.30 29.03 -17.30
C VAL A 13 1.88 28.81 -17.83
N VAL A 14 0.95 29.72 -17.53
CA VAL A 14 -0.45 29.67 -18.00
C VAL A 14 -0.96 31.07 -18.40
N PRO A 15 -1.61 31.18 -19.56
CA PRO A 15 -2.78 32.05 -19.77
C PRO A 15 -4.03 31.18 -20.11
N GLY A 16 -5.27 31.52 -19.76
CA GLY A 16 -5.82 32.70 -19.07
C GLY A 16 -7.32 32.52 -18.79
N PHE A 17 -7.93 33.48 -18.09
CA PHE A 17 -9.28 33.43 -17.47
C PHE A 17 -10.50 33.21 -18.39
N ALA A 18 -11.53 32.56 -17.84
CA ALA A 18 -12.94 33.01 -17.93
C ALA A 18 -13.81 32.47 -16.76
N LEU A 19 -14.64 33.32 -16.15
CA LEU A 19 -15.68 32.96 -15.15
C LEU A 19 -17.04 32.71 -15.81
N ALA A 20 -17.86 31.79 -15.27
CA ALA A 20 -19.33 31.81 -15.45
C ALA A 20 -20.13 31.05 -14.35
N SER A 21 -20.62 31.80 -13.36
CA SER A 21 -21.94 31.70 -12.68
C SER A 21 -22.69 30.34 -12.49
N LEU A 22 -23.00 30.06 -11.21
CA LEU A 22 -24.05 29.15 -10.70
C LEU A 22 -25.47 29.43 -11.22
N ALA A 23 -26.30 28.38 -11.29
CA ALA A 23 -27.75 28.47 -11.14
C ALA A 23 -28.34 27.19 -10.50
N LEU A 24 -29.06 27.33 -9.39
CA LEU A 24 -29.81 26.26 -8.70
C LEU A 24 -31.28 26.25 -9.14
N TYR A 25 -31.86 25.06 -9.33
CA TYR A 25 -33.29 24.76 -9.15
C TYR A 25 -33.43 23.25 -8.87
N GLY A 26 -34.39 22.82 -8.03
CA GLY A 26 -34.44 21.43 -7.56
C GLY A 26 -35.82 20.87 -7.22
N CYS A 27 -35.80 19.87 -6.32
CA CYS A 27 -36.92 19.15 -5.67
C CYS A 27 -37.66 18.04 -6.45
N GLY A 28 -37.68 16.83 -5.86
CA GLY A 28 -38.67 15.78 -6.17
C GLY A 28 -38.29 14.35 -5.75
N SER A 29 -38.50 13.99 -4.47
CA SER A 29 -38.99 12.69 -3.93
C SER A 29 -39.16 11.47 -4.89
N ASP A 30 -38.91 10.19 -4.58
CA ASP A 30 -38.50 9.39 -3.40
C ASP A 30 -38.09 7.96 -3.96
N ILE A 31 -37.58 6.92 -3.27
CA ILE A 31 -37.39 6.58 -1.84
C ILE A 31 -36.26 5.51 -1.66
N THR A 32 -35.71 5.38 -0.44
CA THR A 32 -34.83 4.30 0.11
C THR A 32 -33.59 3.84 -0.67
N ASP A 33 -32.42 4.31 -0.22
CA ASP A 33 -31.13 3.62 -0.30
C ASP A 33 -30.53 3.55 1.12
N LEU A 34 -29.71 2.54 1.43
CA LEU A 34 -29.09 2.33 2.76
C LEU A 34 -27.68 2.91 2.77
N THR A 35 -27.57 4.21 3.02
CA THR A 35 -26.29 4.89 3.17
C THR A 35 -25.63 4.59 4.52
N ILE A 36 -24.32 4.40 4.48
CA ILE A 36 -23.44 4.41 5.65
C ILE A 36 -23.30 5.89 6.05
N ASP A 37 -24.07 6.33 7.04
CA ASP A 37 -24.02 7.71 7.54
C ASP A 37 -22.80 7.91 8.45
N ASP A 38 -21.76 8.52 7.91
CA ASP A 38 -20.81 9.31 8.68
C ASP A 38 -21.43 10.70 8.94
N ALA A 39 -21.92 10.91 10.17
CA ALA A 39 -22.71 12.08 10.55
C ALA A 39 -21.96 13.00 11.52
N GLY A 40 -21.12 13.88 10.96
CA GLY A 40 -20.61 15.06 11.64
C GLY A 40 -21.73 16.00 12.13
N MET A 41 -21.48 16.70 13.23
CA MET A 41 -22.48 17.49 13.96
C MET A 41 -23.02 18.71 13.18
N GLY A 42 -24.34 18.90 13.21
CA GLY A 42 -25.02 20.12 12.75
C GLY A 42 -25.40 21.04 13.92
N ALA A 43 -25.20 22.35 13.76
CA ALA A 43 -25.31 23.35 14.82
C ALA A 43 -26.76 23.66 15.28
N SER A 44 -26.88 24.10 16.53
CA SER A 44 -28.05 24.81 17.06
C SER A 44 -27.67 26.26 17.36
N GLU A 45 -28.45 27.22 16.87
CA GLU A 45 -28.32 28.62 17.28
C GLU A 45 -28.79 28.81 18.73
N GLY A 46 -28.10 29.68 19.48
CA GLY A 46 -28.40 30.07 20.86
C GLY A 46 -27.70 31.39 21.18
N ASP A 47 -28.44 32.33 21.75
CA ASP A 47 -28.10 33.77 21.77
C ASP A 47 -27.12 34.17 22.91
N GLY A 48 -26.55 35.37 22.78
CA GLY A 48 -25.33 35.92 23.40
C GLY A 48 -25.06 35.76 24.91
N ASP A 49 -23.76 35.86 25.26
CA ASP A 49 -23.28 37.01 26.06
C ASP A 49 -21.76 37.27 25.91
N GLU A 50 -21.30 38.48 26.22
CA GLU A 50 -19.89 38.91 26.10
C GLU A 50 -19.00 38.44 27.27
N ALA A 51 -17.80 37.90 27.00
CA ALA A 51 -16.70 37.90 27.98
C ALA A 51 -15.29 37.78 27.34
N ALA A 52 -14.41 38.70 27.76
CA ALA A 52 -12.96 38.78 27.62
C ALA A 52 -12.16 37.63 26.97
N THR A 53 -11.38 37.98 25.94
CA THR A 53 -10.23 37.20 25.45
C THR A 53 -9.01 37.43 26.35
N GLU A 54 -8.55 36.40 27.06
CA GLU A 54 -7.17 36.31 27.53
C GLU A 54 -6.38 35.35 26.61
N ASP A 55 -5.23 35.84 26.13
CA ASP A 55 -4.39 35.20 25.14
C ASP A 55 -3.27 34.42 25.85
N ALA A 56 -3.27 33.10 25.69
CA ALA A 56 -2.28 32.19 26.27
C ALA A 56 -1.57 31.44 25.15
N GLY A 57 -0.72 32.16 24.40
CA GLY A 57 0.16 31.57 23.41
C GLY A 57 1.30 30.78 24.06
N THR A 58 1.35 29.47 23.82
CA THR A 58 2.47 28.62 24.24
C THR A 58 3.61 28.73 23.23
N GLU A 59 4.71 29.39 23.59
CA GLU A 59 5.89 29.56 22.73
C GLU A 59 6.71 28.25 22.64
N GLY A 60 6.50 27.47 21.59
CA GLY A 60 7.43 26.41 21.20
C GLY A 60 8.74 27.00 20.68
N THR A 61 9.84 26.81 21.40
CA THR A 61 11.17 27.34 21.03
C THR A 61 12.04 26.28 20.38
N GLU A 62 12.15 26.32 19.05
CA GLU A 62 13.15 25.52 18.31
C GLU A 62 14.55 26.13 18.48
N GLY A 63 15.35 25.53 19.36
CA GLY A 63 16.75 25.90 19.57
C GLY A 63 17.72 24.88 18.95
N THR A 64 18.48 25.29 17.93
CA THR A 64 19.58 24.51 17.35
C THR A 64 20.92 25.20 17.55
N GLU A 65 21.62 24.93 18.66
CA GLU A 65 23.03 25.32 18.81
C GLU A 65 23.78 24.58 19.95
N GLY A 66 25.09 24.40 19.78
CA GLY A 66 26.07 24.51 20.88
C GLY A 66 26.35 23.29 21.76
N THR A 67 27.58 22.76 21.68
CA THR A 67 28.11 21.71 22.56
C THR A 67 28.61 22.23 23.91
N GLU A 68 27.71 22.61 24.82
CA GLU A 68 27.99 22.61 26.27
C GLU A 68 27.66 21.22 26.84
N PRO A 69 28.41 20.69 27.82
CA PRO A 69 28.01 19.49 28.56
C PRO A 69 26.80 19.85 29.43
N LEU A 70 25.60 19.58 28.91
CA LEU A 70 24.34 19.81 29.61
C LEU A 70 24.38 19.13 30.97
N GLU A 71 23.96 19.85 32.01
CA GLU A 71 23.77 19.23 33.32
C GLU A 71 22.73 18.11 33.17
N GLN A 72 23.20 16.87 33.39
CA GLN A 72 22.36 15.70 33.33
C GLN A 72 21.60 15.60 34.63
N TYR A 73 20.30 15.84 34.58
CA TYR A 73 19.37 15.58 35.66
C TYR A 73 18.42 14.46 35.21
N PRO A 74 18.83 13.18 35.30
CA PRO A 74 17.95 12.05 35.01
C PRO A 74 16.58 12.19 35.66
N ALA A 75 15.51 12.00 34.87
CA ALA A 75 14.15 12.08 35.40
C ALA A 75 13.86 10.95 36.40
N THR A 76 13.27 11.26 37.55
CA THR A 76 12.92 10.28 38.60
C THR A 76 11.43 9.96 38.64
N GLY A 77 11.07 8.74 39.03
CA GLY A 77 9.67 8.30 39.08
C GLY A 77 8.97 8.18 37.72
N ILE A 78 9.72 8.19 36.62
CA ILE A 78 9.24 7.97 35.25
C ILE A 78 10.12 6.92 34.58
N SER A 79 9.50 5.98 33.87
CA SER A 79 10.19 4.90 33.17
C SER A 79 9.70 4.79 31.74
N ILE A 80 10.60 4.94 30.77
CA ILE A 80 10.34 4.59 29.37
C ILE A 80 10.05 3.09 29.32
N THR A 81 8.86 2.74 28.85
CA THR A 81 8.46 1.34 28.63
C THR A 81 8.86 0.90 27.23
N GLN A 82 8.59 1.71 26.21
CA GLN A 82 8.86 1.41 24.81
C GLN A 82 9.24 2.66 24.01
N VAL A 83 10.08 2.48 22.99
CA VAL A 83 10.27 3.48 21.91
C VAL A 83 9.88 2.81 20.60
N GLU A 84 8.96 3.44 19.87
CA GLU A 84 8.56 3.02 18.52
C GLU A 84 9.09 3.97 17.46
N ALA A 85 9.35 3.41 16.28
CA ALA A 85 9.48 4.13 15.02
C ALA A 85 8.33 3.69 14.11
N ASN A 86 7.57 4.65 13.57
CA ASN A 86 6.35 4.40 12.83
C ASN A 86 6.39 5.12 11.47
N GLN A 87 6.22 4.35 10.40
CA GLN A 87 6.23 4.81 9.00
C GLN A 87 4.93 4.45 8.25
N GLY A 88 3.95 3.92 8.99
CA GLY A 88 2.76 3.23 8.50
C GLY A 88 2.25 2.28 9.58
N THR A 89 3.15 1.46 10.14
CA THR A 89 2.92 0.61 11.32
C THR A 89 4.02 0.82 12.37
N ALA A 90 3.69 0.65 13.66
CA ALA A 90 4.63 0.82 14.77
C ALA A 90 5.64 -0.33 14.85
N ILE A 91 6.92 -0.01 14.68
CA ILE A 91 8.06 -0.90 14.92
C ILE A 91 8.75 -0.49 16.22
N PHE A 92 8.65 -1.31 17.25
CA PHE A 92 9.38 -1.08 18.50
C PHE A 92 10.89 -1.24 18.26
N VAL A 93 11.67 -0.25 18.70
CA VAL A 93 13.12 -0.20 18.55
C VAL A 93 13.87 -0.32 19.89
N GLY A 94 13.21 0.00 21.00
CA GLY A 94 13.69 -0.25 22.36
C GLY A 94 12.52 -0.54 23.32
N GLU A 95 12.78 -1.32 24.37
CA GLU A 95 11.80 -1.79 25.35
C GLU A 95 12.50 -2.04 26.70
N GLU A 96 11.84 -1.69 27.81
CA GLU A 96 12.37 -1.84 29.20
C GLU A 96 13.81 -1.32 29.41
N GLY A 97 14.20 -0.26 28.69
CA GLY A 97 15.54 0.36 28.79
C GLY A 97 16.61 -0.26 27.89
N GLU A 98 16.31 -1.40 27.27
CA GLU A 98 17.18 -2.11 26.35
C GLU A 98 16.84 -1.80 24.89
N TRP A 99 17.82 -2.02 24.01
CA TRP A 99 17.65 -1.97 22.56
C TRP A 99 17.01 -3.27 22.06
N ILE A 100 16.04 -3.19 21.14
CA ILE A 100 15.55 -4.37 20.43
C ILE A 100 16.42 -4.56 19.17
N PRO A 101 17.14 -5.68 19.03
CA PRO A 101 17.97 -5.94 17.86
C PRO A 101 17.18 -5.96 16.56
N ALA A 102 17.76 -5.44 15.47
CA ALA A 102 17.07 -5.35 14.19
C ALA A 102 16.56 -6.71 13.64
N GLN A 103 17.15 -7.84 14.04
CA GLN A 103 16.64 -9.18 13.70
C GLN A 103 15.50 -9.67 14.61
N GLU A 104 15.33 -9.06 15.77
CA GLU A 104 14.27 -9.35 16.75
C GLU A 104 13.08 -8.38 16.61
N ARG A 105 13.26 -7.28 15.86
CA ARG A 105 12.16 -6.39 15.47
C ARG A 105 11.27 -7.06 14.45
N PHE A 106 9.98 -6.95 14.71
CA PHE A 106 8.95 -7.52 13.86
C PHE A 106 8.51 -6.59 12.72
N GLY A 107 9.44 -5.89 12.10
CA GLY A 107 9.20 -5.22 10.82
C GLY A 107 10.30 -4.26 10.35
N PRO A 108 10.32 -3.93 9.06
CA PRO A 108 11.32 -3.09 8.41
C PRO A 108 11.01 -1.60 8.60
N LEU A 109 12.07 -0.81 8.65
CA LEU A 109 12.05 0.64 8.51
C LEU A 109 12.78 1.03 7.23
N VAL A 110 12.12 1.76 6.36
CA VAL A 110 12.59 2.13 5.03
C VAL A 110 13.37 3.45 5.11
N LYS A 111 14.46 3.59 4.35
CA LYS A 111 15.19 4.87 4.22
C LYS A 111 14.32 5.91 3.51
N ASN A 112 14.74 7.18 3.51
CA ASN A 112 14.09 8.24 2.72
C ASN A 112 12.57 8.40 2.96
N ARG A 113 12.05 7.90 4.08
CA ARG A 113 10.62 7.89 4.43
C ARG A 113 10.39 8.57 5.77
N ASN A 114 9.48 9.53 5.82
CA ASN A 114 9.16 10.25 7.05
C ASN A 114 8.79 9.27 8.17
N THR A 115 9.31 9.51 9.38
CA THR A 115 9.19 8.56 10.49
C THR A 115 8.75 9.29 11.75
N LEU A 116 7.69 8.81 12.39
CA LEU A 116 7.29 9.24 13.73
C LEU A 116 8.01 8.38 14.77
N ILE A 117 8.78 9.00 15.65
CA ILE A 117 9.29 8.37 16.87
C ILE A 117 8.35 8.71 18.03
N ARG A 118 7.89 7.72 18.79
CA ARG A 118 7.15 7.96 20.05
C ARG A 118 7.83 7.25 21.23
N VAL A 119 7.78 7.90 22.38
CA VAL A 119 8.39 7.43 23.63
C VAL A 119 7.27 7.16 24.63
N HIS A 120 6.94 5.88 24.81
CA HIS A 120 5.95 5.43 25.78
C HIS A 120 6.59 5.32 27.16
N TYR A 121 5.88 5.72 28.21
CA TYR A 121 6.37 5.74 29.58
C TYR A 121 5.27 5.50 30.62
N GLU A 122 5.67 4.92 31.74
CA GLU A 122 4.86 4.81 32.96
C GLU A 122 5.41 5.70 34.08
N LEU A 123 4.55 6.03 35.04
CA LEU A 123 4.88 6.84 36.21
C LEU A 123 4.82 6.00 37.49
N ASP A 124 5.77 6.22 38.39
CA ASP A 124 5.70 5.71 39.76
C ASP A 124 4.50 6.35 40.49
N PRO A 125 3.77 5.63 41.36
CA PRO A 125 2.63 6.18 42.12
C PRO A 125 2.95 7.38 43.02
N SER A 126 4.24 7.69 43.27
CA SER A 126 4.70 8.87 43.99
C SER A 126 5.10 10.05 43.09
N PHE A 127 5.06 9.90 41.77
CA PHE A 127 5.41 10.96 40.82
C PHE A 127 4.54 12.20 41.01
N VAL A 128 5.18 13.34 41.22
CA VAL A 128 4.50 14.65 41.30
C VAL A 128 4.52 15.30 39.91
N PRO A 129 3.36 15.73 39.37
CA PRO A 129 3.28 16.39 38.07
C PRO A 129 4.22 17.57 37.92
N ARG A 130 4.97 17.60 36.81
CA ARG A 130 6.02 18.59 36.52
C ARG A 130 6.46 18.54 35.06
N GLU A 131 7.21 19.55 34.64
CA GLU A 131 7.86 19.55 33.32
C GLU A 131 9.01 18.53 33.26
N ILE A 132 9.03 17.74 32.19
CA ILE A 132 10.12 16.83 31.82
C ILE A 132 10.56 17.17 30.39
N GLU A 133 11.88 17.18 30.14
CA GLU A 133 12.46 17.30 28.81
C GLU A 133 12.79 15.92 28.25
N ALA A 134 12.09 15.51 27.19
CA ALA A 134 12.52 14.40 26.34
C ALA A 134 13.54 14.88 25.30
N ARG A 135 14.61 14.11 25.13
CA ARG A 135 15.67 14.32 24.13
C ARG A 135 15.74 13.09 23.22
N LEU A 136 15.68 13.29 21.91
CA LEU A 136 16.03 12.28 20.91
C LEU A 136 17.36 12.66 20.29
N ILE A 137 18.39 11.89 20.62
CA ILE A 137 19.77 12.04 20.15
C ILE A 137 19.95 11.10 18.96
N LEU A 138 20.33 11.65 17.82
CA LEU A 138 20.57 10.95 16.56
C LEU A 138 22.05 11.02 16.20
N GLY A 139 22.63 9.90 15.78
CA GLY A 139 23.95 9.82 15.18
C GLY A 139 23.86 9.38 13.72
N PHE A 140 24.56 10.06 12.82
CA PHE A 140 24.51 9.79 11.38
C PHE A 140 25.79 9.11 10.86
N PRO A 141 25.73 8.34 9.75
CA PRO A 141 26.89 7.62 9.21
C PRO A 141 28.08 8.49 8.78
N ASP A 142 27.84 9.79 8.53
CA ASP A 142 28.88 10.77 8.19
C ASP A 142 29.65 11.30 9.41
N GLY A 143 29.26 10.88 10.62
CA GLY A 143 29.84 11.32 11.88
C GLY A 143 29.20 12.58 12.45
N THR A 144 28.17 13.14 11.83
CA THR A 144 27.34 14.20 12.41
C THR A 144 26.30 13.64 13.38
N GLY A 145 25.65 14.53 14.13
CA GLY A 145 24.56 14.15 15.02
C GLY A 145 23.59 15.32 15.25
N LYS A 146 22.36 15.00 15.63
CA LYS A 146 21.28 15.95 15.89
C LYS A 146 20.59 15.58 17.20
N THR A 147 20.27 16.57 18.03
CA THR A 147 19.42 16.36 19.22
C THR A 147 18.13 17.11 19.04
N LEU A 148 17.02 16.38 18.96
CA LEU A 148 15.66 16.91 19.04
C LEU A 148 15.23 16.96 20.51
N ARG A 149 14.38 17.93 20.86
CA ARG A 149 13.92 18.20 22.23
C ARG A 149 12.43 18.44 22.26
N GLN A 150 11.79 17.99 23.33
CA GLN A 150 10.40 18.31 23.61
C GLN A 150 10.20 18.39 25.14
N VAL A 151 9.78 19.56 25.62
CA VAL A 151 9.40 19.76 27.03
C VAL A 151 7.89 19.62 27.14
N ARG A 152 7.42 18.88 28.16
CA ARG A 152 5.99 18.78 28.49
C ARG A 152 5.77 18.70 29.99
N GLU A 153 4.66 19.25 30.47
CA GLU A 153 4.11 18.91 31.78
C GLU A 153 3.61 17.47 31.76
N VAL A 154 4.30 16.59 32.48
CA VAL A 154 3.90 15.19 32.67
C VAL A 154 3.02 15.12 33.92
N SER A 155 1.81 14.57 33.77
CA SER A 155 0.86 14.38 34.87
C SER A 155 0.15 13.01 34.85
N SER A 156 0.22 12.30 33.72
CA SER A 156 -0.28 10.94 33.48
C SER A 156 0.81 10.09 32.79
N ALA A 157 0.69 8.76 32.89
CA ALA A 157 1.45 7.84 32.04
C ALA A 157 1.05 8.02 30.57
N SER A 158 1.94 7.66 29.63
CA SER A 158 1.70 7.95 28.22
C SER A 158 0.51 7.21 27.64
N ALA A 159 -0.35 7.91 26.89
CA ALA A 159 -1.50 7.31 26.23
C ALA A 159 -1.23 7.11 24.72
N PRO A 160 -1.27 5.86 24.20
CA PRO A 160 -0.84 5.55 22.82
C PRO A 160 -1.84 5.98 21.74
N ASN A 161 -3.02 6.45 22.14
CA ASN A 161 -4.10 6.92 21.25
C ASN A 161 -4.09 8.44 20.99
N THR A 162 -3.08 9.17 21.49
CA THR A 162 -2.93 10.61 21.29
C THR A 162 -1.45 10.98 21.05
N LEU A 163 -1.22 12.20 20.57
CA LEU A 163 0.09 12.86 20.51
C LEU A 163 0.24 13.96 21.59
N ASP A 164 -0.81 14.22 22.38
CA ASP A 164 -0.85 15.26 23.42
C ASP A 164 -0.31 14.77 24.78
N GLU A 165 -0.48 13.48 25.08
CA GLU A 165 -0.05 12.83 26.34
C GLU A 165 1.15 11.89 26.13
N ILE A 166 2.00 12.15 25.12
CA ILE A 166 3.19 11.33 24.83
C ILE A 166 4.31 12.19 24.24
N PHE A 167 5.57 11.85 24.53
CA PHE A 167 6.69 12.48 23.84
C PHE A 167 6.84 11.89 22.43
N PHE A 168 6.93 12.77 21.42
CA PHE A 168 7.09 12.35 20.03
C PHE A 168 8.03 13.27 19.24
N PHE A 169 8.66 12.72 18.22
CA PHE A 169 9.57 13.41 17.31
C PHE A 169 9.30 12.98 15.86
N GLY A 170 9.16 13.94 14.94
CA GLY A 170 9.14 13.64 13.51
C GLY A 170 10.55 13.68 12.93
N LEU A 171 10.92 12.64 12.18
CA LEU A 171 12.14 12.59 11.36
C LEU A 171 11.75 12.85 9.90
N VAL A 172 12.36 13.89 9.30
CA VAL A 172 12.03 14.32 7.94
C VAL A 172 13.02 13.70 6.94
N ALA A 173 12.49 12.91 6.02
CA ALA A 173 13.27 12.24 4.97
C ALA A 173 14.06 13.21 4.09
N GLU A 174 13.40 14.29 3.63
CA GLU A 174 13.99 15.34 2.79
C GLU A 174 15.19 16.05 3.45
N SER A 175 15.26 16.03 4.79
CA SER A 175 16.37 16.56 5.58
C SER A 175 17.52 15.56 5.78
N ASN A 176 17.46 14.38 5.16
CA ASN A 176 18.34 13.22 5.38
C ASN A 176 18.31 12.67 6.82
N GLU A 177 17.17 12.78 7.52
CA GLU A 177 17.05 12.35 8.93
C GLU A 177 16.65 10.87 9.08
N VAL A 178 16.40 10.17 7.98
CA VAL A 178 16.01 8.75 7.94
C VAL A 178 16.92 7.99 6.97
N VAL A 179 18.14 7.68 7.41
CA VAL A 179 19.22 7.13 6.58
C VAL A 179 19.76 5.80 7.12
N PRO A 180 20.20 4.88 6.23
CA PRO A 180 20.76 3.59 6.65
C PRO A 180 21.97 3.76 7.58
N GLY A 181 22.02 2.95 8.65
CA GLY A 181 23.13 2.97 9.61
C GLY A 181 23.11 4.12 10.64
N MET A 182 22.07 4.95 10.67
CA MET A 182 21.88 5.93 11.75
C MET A 182 21.65 5.23 13.11
N THR A 183 22.10 5.89 14.19
CA THR A 183 21.84 5.49 15.58
C THR A 183 20.88 6.45 16.26
N TYR A 184 20.21 5.97 17.31
CA TYR A 184 19.33 6.77 18.15
C TYR A 184 19.59 6.51 19.63
N LYS A 185 19.23 7.49 20.46
CA LYS A 185 19.06 7.37 21.91
C LYS A 185 17.98 8.33 22.38
N VAL A 186 17.08 7.86 23.23
CA VAL A 186 16.09 8.67 23.94
C VAL A 186 16.55 8.87 25.38
N GLU A 187 16.40 10.09 25.91
CA GLU A 187 16.63 10.42 27.32
C GLU A 187 15.51 11.33 27.86
N LEU A 188 15.14 11.17 29.12
CA LEU A 188 14.21 12.00 29.87
C LEU A 188 14.96 12.72 31.00
N HIS A 189 14.85 14.05 31.05
CA HIS A 189 15.56 14.89 32.00
C HIS A 189 14.61 15.81 32.78
N GLU A 190 14.91 16.01 34.06
CA GLU A 190 14.40 17.13 34.85
C GLU A 190 14.96 18.45 34.30
N LEU A 191 14.18 19.54 34.36
CA LEU A 191 14.64 20.86 33.94
C LEU A 191 15.61 21.53 34.93
N ALA A 192 15.70 21.02 36.18
CA ALA A 192 16.56 21.57 37.22
C ALA A 192 17.01 20.52 38.26
N ALA A 193 18.16 20.77 38.89
CA ALA A 193 18.69 19.95 39.97
C ALA A 193 17.67 19.77 41.11
N GLY A 194 17.26 18.52 41.36
CA GLY A 194 16.33 18.19 42.45
C GLY A 194 14.88 18.62 42.21
N ALA A 195 14.47 18.80 40.95
CA ALA A 195 13.04 18.94 40.61
C ALA A 195 12.25 17.63 40.85
N GLY A 196 12.93 16.48 40.73
CA GLY A 196 12.42 15.19 41.22
C GLY A 196 12.15 15.22 42.72
N GLY A 197 10.93 14.83 43.12
CA GLY A 197 10.43 14.86 44.50
C GLY A 197 11.02 13.82 45.44
N GLY A 198 12.04 13.07 45.01
CA GLY A 198 12.64 11.96 45.74
C GLY A 198 12.02 10.60 45.41
N GLU A 199 11.35 10.50 44.25
CA GLU A 199 10.89 9.23 43.67
C GLU A 199 12.08 8.28 43.37
N PRO A 200 11.84 6.96 43.24
CA PRO A 200 12.88 6.04 42.77
C PRO A 200 13.41 6.40 41.37
N GLU A 201 14.65 5.98 41.08
CA GLU A 201 15.20 6.02 39.72
C GLU A 201 14.37 5.09 38.82
N GLY A 202 13.89 5.63 37.69
CA GLY A 202 13.20 4.87 36.65
C GLY A 202 14.06 4.71 35.39
N ILE A 203 13.48 4.13 34.35
CA ILE A 203 14.13 3.97 33.05
C ILE A 203 14.09 5.30 32.31
N TRP A 204 14.98 6.22 32.65
CA TRP A 204 15.03 7.56 32.06
C TRP A 204 15.71 7.62 30.68
N GLN A 205 16.28 6.52 30.17
CA GLN A 205 16.95 6.48 28.87
C GLN A 205 16.77 5.12 28.19
N THR A 206 16.68 5.12 26.85
CA THR A 206 16.80 3.91 26.03
C THR A 206 17.24 4.21 24.59
N PRO A 207 18.14 3.41 23.99
CA PRO A 207 19.02 2.46 24.66
C PRO A 207 20.01 3.16 25.62
N ARG A 208 20.70 2.38 26.46
CA ARG A 208 21.69 2.90 27.43
C ARG A 208 22.80 3.72 26.76
N GLU A 209 23.34 3.21 25.65
CA GLU A 209 24.28 3.89 24.75
C GLU A 209 23.61 3.98 23.36
N PRO A 210 23.92 4.97 22.51
CA PRO A 210 23.28 5.09 21.19
C PRO A 210 23.50 3.85 20.31
N ASP A 211 22.41 3.29 19.77
CA ASP A 211 22.43 2.07 18.96
C ASP A 211 21.57 2.23 17.70
N ALA A 212 21.68 1.31 16.74
CA ALA A 212 21.15 1.44 15.39
C ALA A 212 19.62 1.56 15.37
N LEU A 213 19.10 2.55 14.64
CA LEU A 213 17.66 2.67 14.35
C LEU A 213 17.21 1.62 13.33
N GLY A 214 18.12 0.93 12.63
CA GLY A 214 17.80 -0.26 11.81
C GLY A 214 17.11 0.04 10.47
N ILE A 215 17.26 1.26 9.96
CA ILE A 215 16.84 1.67 8.62
C ILE A 215 17.51 0.76 7.56
N GLN A 216 16.71 0.20 6.66
CA GLN A 216 17.16 -0.74 5.63
C GLN A 216 17.97 0.00 4.52
N PRO A 217 19.12 -0.54 4.07
CA PRO A 217 19.98 0.11 3.08
C PRO A 217 19.51 -0.08 1.63
N GLU A 218 18.82 -1.16 1.31
CA GLU A 218 18.37 -1.48 -0.05
C GLU A 218 17.34 -0.46 -0.57
N PRO A 219 17.32 -0.19 -1.89
CA PRO A 219 16.19 0.50 -2.51
C PRO A 219 14.91 -0.33 -2.41
N VAL A 220 13.78 0.30 -2.09
CA VAL A 220 12.46 -0.35 -2.10
C VAL A 220 11.42 0.59 -2.72
N GLU A 221 10.96 0.24 -3.92
CA GLU A 221 10.13 1.08 -4.80
C GLU A 221 8.83 0.33 -5.17
N LEU A 222 7.73 1.06 -5.37
CA LEU A 222 6.50 0.52 -5.97
C LEU A 222 6.30 1.18 -7.34
N LYS A 223 6.32 0.37 -8.41
CA LYS A 223 6.19 0.85 -9.80
C LYS A 223 4.84 0.47 -10.39
N ILE A 224 4.01 1.46 -10.74
CA ILE A 224 2.61 1.22 -11.14
C ILE A 224 2.16 2.08 -12.33
N VAL A 225 1.62 1.43 -13.36
CA VAL A 225 0.92 2.10 -14.46
C VAL A 225 -0.58 2.07 -14.16
N PHE A 226 -1.15 3.25 -13.94
CA PHE A 226 -2.60 3.41 -13.87
C PHE A 226 -3.18 3.51 -15.29
N VAL A 227 -4.11 2.62 -15.61
CA VAL A 227 -4.76 2.54 -16.93
C VAL A 227 -6.21 3.01 -16.81
N PRO A 228 -6.51 4.29 -17.09
CA PRO A 228 -7.88 4.79 -17.12
C PRO A 228 -8.64 4.20 -18.31
N TYR A 229 -9.95 4.09 -18.17
CA TYR A 229 -10.84 3.59 -19.22
C TYR A 229 -11.83 4.66 -19.68
N HIS A 230 -12.21 4.58 -20.95
CA HIS A 230 -13.35 5.29 -21.53
C HIS A 230 -14.43 4.26 -21.86
N HIS A 231 -15.48 4.21 -21.04
CA HIS A 231 -16.63 3.33 -21.27
C HIS A 231 -17.60 4.01 -22.24
N LEU A 232 -17.69 3.47 -23.46
CA LEU A 232 -18.56 3.96 -24.52
C LEU A 232 -19.49 2.82 -24.98
N TYR A 233 -20.62 2.64 -24.30
CA TYR A 233 -21.53 1.52 -24.54
C TYR A 233 -23.01 1.90 -24.35
N ASP A 234 -23.85 1.61 -25.35
CA ASP A 234 -25.26 2.02 -25.44
C ASP A 234 -25.50 3.52 -25.17
N ASN A 235 -25.84 3.89 -23.93
CA ASN A 235 -26.09 5.27 -23.48
C ASN A 235 -25.07 5.74 -22.44
N ILE A 236 -23.97 4.99 -22.27
CA ILE A 236 -22.84 5.33 -21.40
C ILE A 236 -21.76 5.96 -22.28
N ASP A 237 -21.34 7.16 -21.89
CA ASP A 237 -20.14 7.84 -22.36
C ASP A 237 -19.47 8.43 -21.11
N ARG A 238 -18.51 7.70 -20.54
CA ARG A 238 -17.81 8.09 -19.31
C ARG A 238 -16.33 7.71 -19.38
N THR A 239 -15.46 8.68 -19.14
CA THR A 239 -14.03 8.45 -18.88
C THR A 239 -13.76 8.53 -17.38
N THR A 240 -12.77 7.78 -16.91
CA THR A 240 -12.31 7.81 -15.51
C THR A 240 -11.91 9.22 -15.08
N ASP A 241 -12.31 9.62 -13.86
CA ASP A 241 -11.76 10.80 -13.22
C ASP A 241 -10.31 10.53 -12.80
N THR A 242 -9.37 11.10 -13.55
CA THR A 242 -7.93 11.09 -13.26
C THR A 242 -7.44 12.51 -12.93
N SER A 243 -8.30 13.34 -12.33
CA SER A 243 -7.89 14.67 -11.88
C SER A 243 -6.77 14.61 -10.83
N ASP A 244 -5.96 15.67 -10.76
CA ASP A 244 -4.84 15.78 -9.81
C ASP A 244 -5.26 15.44 -8.36
N ALA A 245 -6.49 15.80 -7.96
CA ALA A 245 -7.01 15.51 -6.62
C ALA A 245 -7.29 14.01 -6.42
N THR A 246 -7.93 13.36 -7.39
CA THR A 246 -8.24 11.92 -7.34
C THR A 246 -6.96 11.08 -7.43
N MET A 247 -6.02 11.43 -8.31
CA MET A 247 -4.74 10.72 -8.40
C MET A 247 -3.88 10.92 -7.15
N THR A 248 -3.74 12.15 -6.63
CA THR A 248 -3.04 12.41 -5.34
C THR A 248 -3.65 11.59 -4.21
N ALA A 249 -4.98 11.57 -4.09
CA ALA A 249 -5.66 10.81 -3.04
C ALA A 249 -5.46 9.28 -3.15
N ILE A 250 -5.22 8.75 -4.35
CA ILE A 250 -4.85 7.35 -4.58
C ILE A 250 -3.37 7.13 -4.24
N THR A 251 -2.45 7.92 -4.79
CA THR A 251 -1.01 7.71 -4.66
C THR A 251 -0.50 7.96 -3.25
N ASP A 252 -1.03 8.96 -2.54
CA ASP A 252 -0.66 9.25 -1.16
C ASP A 252 -1.10 8.09 -0.24
N TYR A 253 -2.33 7.59 -0.42
CA TYR A 253 -2.87 6.49 0.40
C TYR A 253 -2.18 5.15 0.11
N LEU A 254 -1.73 4.94 -1.13
CA LEU A 254 -0.89 3.82 -1.53
C LEU A 254 0.53 3.95 -0.94
N TYR A 255 1.12 5.14 -0.98
CA TYR A 255 2.42 5.43 -0.38
C TYR A 255 2.41 5.26 1.14
N GLU A 256 1.41 5.80 1.85
CA GLU A 256 1.31 5.72 3.32
C GLU A 256 1.23 4.29 3.85
N GLN A 257 0.53 3.40 3.15
CA GLN A 257 0.29 2.03 3.60
C GLN A 257 1.28 1.00 3.04
N ASN A 258 2.12 1.38 2.06
CA ASN A 258 3.17 0.51 1.56
C ASN A 258 4.56 0.86 2.14
N PRO A 259 5.37 -0.15 2.47
CA PRO A 259 6.73 0.00 3.00
C PRO A 259 7.74 0.30 1.89
N VAL A 260 7.55 1.42 1.20
CA VAL A 260 8.38 1.86 0.07
C VAL A 260 8.91 3.28 0.28
N GLU A 261 10.02 3.60 -0.36
CA GLU A 261 10.61 4.94 -0.39
C GLU A 261 9.76 5.92 -1.21
N GLN A 262 9.20 5.41 -2.31
CA GLN A 262 8.42 6.16 -3.26
C GLN A 262 7.45 5.25 -4.01
N VAL A 263 6.36 5.84 -4.49
CA VAL A 263 5.47 5.26 -5.49
C VAL A 263 5.81 5.92 -6.82
N ASP A 264 6.50 5.18 -7.68
CA ASP A 264 6.78 5.57 -9.06
C ASP A 264 5.57 5.20 -9.92
N TRP A 265 4.82 6.19 -10.38
CA TRP A 265 3.59 5.94 -11.12
C TRP A 265 3.52 6.68 -12.45
N GLU A 266 2.88 6.03 -13.41
CA GLU A 266 2.55 6.58 -14.71
C GLU A 266 1.03 6.51 -14.94
N LEU A 267 0.51 7.39 -15.80
CA LEU A 267 -0.87 7.36 -16.25
C LEU A 267 -0.88 7.08 -17.75
N HIS A 268 -1.40 5.92 -18.14
CA HIS A 268 -1.59 5.54 -19.53
C HIS A 268 -2.75 6.35 -20.15
N GLU A 269 -2.79 6.48 -21.48
CA GLU A 269 -3.91 7.11 -22.19
C GLU A 269 -5.22 6.32 -21.98
N PRO A 270 -6.41 6.95 -21.97
CA PRO A 270 -7.66 6.21 -21.74
C PRO A 270 -7.91 5.07 -22.74
N VAL A 271 -8.06 3.85 -22.24
CA VAL A 271 -8.40 2.67 -23.04
C VAL A 271 -9.90 2.66 -23.33
N LEU A 272 -10.26 2.68 -24.61
CA LEU A 272 -11.65 2.61 -25.05
C LEU A 272 -12.23 1.21 -24.79
N PHE A 273 -13.41 1.15 -24.17
CA PHE A 273 -14.15 -0.08 -23.90
C PHE A 273 -15.59 0.05 -24.40
N GLU A 274 -15.91 -0.67 -25.47
CA GLU A 274 -17.18 -0.61 -26.19
C GLU A 274 -18.09 -1.83 -25.91
N LEU A 275 -17.94 -2.44 -24.73
CA LEU A 275 -18.65 -3.64 -24.30
C LEU A 275 -19.52 -3.37 -23.05
N PRO A 276 -20.55 -4.19 -22.78
CA PRO A 276 -21.25 -4.14 -21.49
C PRO A 276 -20.28 -4.56 -20.38
N MET A 277 -20.18 -3.72 -19.33
CA MET A 277 -19.36 -4.03 -18.15
C MET A 277 -20.22 -4.80 -17.15
N ASN A 278 -20.09 -6.13 -17.17
CA ASN A 278 -20.85 -7.03 -16.30
C ASN A 278 -20.04 -7.54 -15.12
N ASN A 279 -18.71 -7.66 -15.27
CA ASN A 279 -17.77 -8.14 -14.28
C ASN A 279 -16.42 -7.41 -14.44
N LEU A 280 -15.84 -6.84 -13.38
CA LEU A 280 -14.50 -6.21 -13.46
C LEU A 280 -13.41 -7.19 -13.93
N GLY A 281 -13.56 -8.49 -13.66
CA GLY A 281 -12.61 -9.52 -14.12
C GLY A 281 -12.40 -9.53 -15.65
N GLN A 282 -13.35 -9.00 -16.42
CA GLN A 282 -13.24 -8.80 -17.87
C GLN A 282 -12.10 -7.86 -18.28
N LEU A 283 -11.56 -7.06 -17.35
CA LEU A 283 -10.46 -6.12 -17.59
C LEU A 283 -9.08 -6.76 -17.42
N LEU A 284 -8.93 -7.79 -16.58
CA LEU A 284 -7.62 -8.28 -16.16
C LEU A 284 -6.84 -8.96 -17.30
N GLY A 285 -7.50 -9.79 -18.11
CA GLY A 285 -6.87 -10.42 -19.28
C GLY A 285 -6.40 -9.42 -20.34
N PRO A 286 -7.25 -8.48 -20.80
CA PRO A 286 -6.84 -7.39 -21.66
C PRO A 286 -5.74 -6.49 -21.08
N LEU A 287 -5.72 -6.29 -19.76
CA LEU A 287 -4.68 -5.50 -19.08
C LEU A 287 -3.33 -6.23 -19.03
N ALA A 288 -3.32 -7.54 -18.82
CA ALA A 288 -2.11 -8.36 -18.92
C ALA A 288 -1.57 -8.38 -20.35
N ALA A 289 -2.45 -8.60 -21.32
CA ALA A 289 -2.09 -8.51 -22.73
C ALA A 289 -1.57 -7.11 -23.11
N LEU A 290 -2.11 -6.01 -22.55
CA LEU A 290 -1.54 -4.66 -22.74
C LEU A 290 -0.13 -4.58 -22.16
N ARG A 291 0.05 -5.01 -20.90
CA ARG A 291 1.31 -5.02 -20.16
C ARG A 291 2.44 -5.77 -20.89
N ASP A 292 2.17 -6.96 -21.42
CA ASP A 292 3.12 -7.74 -22.24
C ASP A 292 3.46 -7.01 -23.55
N ASN A 293 2.47 -6.43 -24.23
CA ASN A 293 2.65 -5.68 -25.47
C ASN A 293 3.42 -4.35 -25.30
N GLU A 294 3.43 -3.79 -24.08
CA GLU A 294 4.23 -2.62 -23.71
C GLU A 294 5.62 -2.98 -23.17
N LEU A 295 5.96 -4.27 -23.13
CA LEU A 295 7.26 -4.79 -22.72
C LEU A 295 7.59 -4.42 -21.25
N ALA A 296 6.55 -4.35 -20.40
CA ALA A 296 6.66 -3.88 -19.04
C ALA A 296 7.49 -4.81 -18.15
N PHE A 297 8.55 -4.25 -17.55
CA PHE A 297 9.48 -4.97 -16.68
C PHE A 297 8.75 -5.64 -15.49
N PRO A 298 9.13 -6.85 -15.02
CA PRO A 298 8.33 -7.60 -14.03
C PRO A 298 8.03 -6.94 -12.68
N ASN A 299 8.74 -5.88 -12.29
CA ASN A 299 8.43 -5.06 -11.10
C ASN A 299 7.25 -4.10 -11.33
N VAL A 300 6.85 -3.84 -12.58
CA VAL A 300 5.78 -2.89 -12.90
C VAL A 300 4.41 -3.56 -12.80
N TYR A 301 3.60 -3.05 -11.88
CA TYR A 301 2.17 -3.35 -11.71
C TYR A 301 1.32 -2.57 -12.72
N TYR A 302 0.23 -3.16 -13.19
CA TYR A 302 -0.73 -2.49 -14.08
C TYR A 302 -2.12 -2.49 -13.42
N HIS A 303 -2.68 -1.30 -13.19
CA HIS A 303 -3.94 -1.14 -12.45
C HIS A 303 -4.98 -0.39 -13.28
N ALA A 304 -6.02 -1.10 -13.71
CA ALA A 304 -7.13 -0.49 -14.43
C ALA A 304 -8.02 0.35 -13.51
N LEU A 305 -8.33 1.57 -13.94
CA LEU A 305 -9.28 2.46 -13.27
C LEU A 305 -10.53 2.57 -14.16
N PHE A 306 -11.61 1.86 -13.82
CA PHE A 306 -12.80 1.74 -14.67
C PHE A 306 -13.94 2.67 -14.22
N PRO A 307 -14.57 3.44 -15.15
CA PRO A 307 -15.44 4.55 -14.77
C PRO A 307 -16.91 4.13 -14.55
N VAL A 308 -17.34 4.11 -13.29
CA VAL A 308 -18.68 3.63 -12.87
C VAL A 308 -19.60 4.76 -12.38
N PRO A 309 -20.94 4.60 -12.44
CA PRO A 309 -21.86 5.60 -11.88
C PRO A 309 -21.81 5.63 -10.34
N ASN A 310 -21.73 4.46 -9.73
CA ASN A 310 -21.68 4.17 -8.29
C ASN A 310 -20.49 3.23 -8.05
N GLY A 311 -19.91 3.16 -6.85
CA GLY A 311 -18.60 2.56 -6.56
C GLY A 311 -18.44 1.02 -6.68
N GLY A 312 -18.99 0.39 -7.72
CA GLY A 312 -18.77 -1.02 -8.05
C GLY A 312 -19.50 -1.49 -9.31
N VAL A 313 -19.09 -2.64 -9.84
CA VAL A 313 -19.76 -3.40 -10.90
C VAL A 313 -20.25 -4.71 -10.30
N ALA A 314 -21.53 -5.06 -10.49
CA ALA A 314 -22.14 -6.27 -9.91
C ALA A 314 -21.94 -6.45 -8.38
N GLY A 315 -21.71 -5.36 -7.64
CA GLY A 315 -21.43 -5.36 -6.20
C GLY A 315 -19.93 -5.44 -5.84
N VAL A 316 -19.05 -5.54 -6.83
CA VAL A 316 -17.59 -5.64 -6.68
C VAL A 316 -16.95 -4.28 -6.93
N ALA A 317 -16.17 -3.77 -5.97
CA ALA A 317 -15.45 -2.49 -6.09
C ALA A 317 -14.10 -2.63 -6.79
N GLY A 318 -13.42 -3.77 -6.62
CA GLY A 318 -12.13 -4.07 -7.24
C GLY A 318 -11.91 -5.57 -7.41
N ILE A 319 -10.92 -5.91 -8.23
CA ILE A 319 -10.56 -7.29 -8.57
C ILE A 319 -9.06 -7.35 -8.85
N ALA A 320 -8.42 -8.46 -8.49
CA ALA A 320 -6.99 -8.65 -8.70
C ALA A 320 -6.60 -10.12 -8.95
N SER A 321 -5.54 -10.27 -9.73
CA SER A 321 -4.72 -11.47 -9.73
C SER A 321 -3.83 -11.51 -8.48
N VAL A 322 -3.51 -12.72 -7.98
CA VAL A 322 -2.63 -12.95 -6.82
C VAL A 322 -1.36 -13.69 -7.24
N PRO A 323 -0.39 -13.01 -7.90
CA PRO A 323 0.80 -13.65 -8.45
C PRO A 323 1.83 -13.99 -7.37
N GLY A 324 2.59 -15.07 -7.60
CA GLY A 324 3.74 -15.42 -6.80
C GLY A 324 4.89 -14.42 -6.92
N PRO A 325 5.95 -14.58 -6.10
CA PRO A 325 7.09 -13.67 -6.09
C PRO A 325 8.04 -13.87 -7.29
N GLY A 326 7.76 -14.81 -8.19
CA GLY A 326 8.62 -15.11 -9.34
C GLY A 326 8.72 -13.97 -10.35
N LYS A 327 9.90 -13.81 -10.96
CA LYS A 327 10.17 -12.81 -12.01
C LYS A 327 9.30 -13.07 -13.25
N GLY A 328 9.16 -14.34 -13.65
CA GLY A 328 8.29 -14.77 -14.75
C GLY A 328 6.78 -14.70 -14.49
N GLU A 329 6.32 -14.37 -13.27
CA GLU A 329 4.90 -14.12 -12.97
C GLU A 329 4.50 -12.65 -13.23
N GLY A 330 5.30 -11.91 -14.01
CA GLY A 330 5.10 -10.49 -14.33
C GLY A 330 3.76 -10.18 -15.00
N ASP A 331 3.34 -10.97 -15.99
CA ASP A 331 2.08 -10.81 -16.73
C ASP A 331 0.84 -10.76 -15.81
N SER A 332 0.89 -11.49 -14.69
CA SER A 332 -0.19 -11.59 -13.72
C SER A 332 -0.19 -10.48 -12.65
N ARG A 333 0.68 -9.47 -12.74
CA ARG A 333 0.67 -8.27 -11.85
C ARG A 333 -0.32 -7.23 -12.38
N VAL A 334 -1.58 -7.65 -12.43
CA VAL A 334 -2.72 -6.87 -12.90
C VAL A 334 -3.87 -6.82 -11.90
N SER A 335 -4.49 -5.64 -11.80
CA SER A 335 -5.61 -5.32 -10.91
C SER A 335 -6.57 -4.33 -11.58
N ALA A 336 -7.80 -4.22 -11.06
CA ALA A 336 -8.76 -3.20 -11.50
C ALA A 336 -9.62 -2.65 -10.35
N THR A 337 -9.97 -1.37 -10.42
CA THR A 337 -10.87 -0.69 -9.48
C THR A 337 -11.97 0.05 -10.22
N ALA A 338 -13.19 -0.07 -9.73
CA ALA A 338 -14.34 0.72 -10.14
C ALA A 338 -14.26 2.12 -9.50
N VAL A 339 -14.05 3.16 -10.31
CA VAL A 339 -13.92 4.55 -9.88
C VAL A 339 -15.25 5.30 -10.08
N PRO A 340 -15.95 5.74 -9.02
CA PRO A 340 -17.14 6.56 -9.13
C PRO A 340 -16.82 8.00 -9.55
N ASN A 341 -17.83 8.76 -10.02
CA ASN A 341 -17.66 10.09 -10.63
C ASN A 341 -16.97 11.17 -9.74
N ASN A 342 -16.70 10.89 -8.47
CA ASN A 342 -16.05 11.80 -7.51
C ASN A 342 -14.77 11.20 -6.88
N GLY A 343 -14.26 10.08 -7.40
CA GLY A 343 -13.08 9.38 -6.87
C GLY A 343 -13.26 8.77 -5.47
N ALA A 344 -14.41 8.94 -4.82
CA ALA A 344 -14.62 8.51 -3.45
C ALA A 344 -14.47 6.98 -3.31
N ASN A 345 -13.87 6.55 -2.20
CA ASN A 345 -13.54 5.16 -1.85
C ASN A 345 -12.54 4.44 -2.77
N ALA A 346 -12.28 4.93 -4.00
CA ALA A 346 -11.36 4.30 -4.95
C ALA A 346 -9.95 4.10 -4.37
N ARG A 347 -9.41 5.06 -3.62
CA ARG A 347 -8.08 4.95 -2.99
C ARG A 347 -7.91 3.70 -2.11
N GLY A 348 -8.95 3.32 -1.35
CA GLY A 348 -8.88 2.16 -0.46
C GLY A 348 -8.92 0.85 -1.25
N THR A 349 -9.75 0.80 -2.30
CA THR A 349 -9.79 -0.33 -3.22
C THR A 349 -8.48 -0.47 -3.99
N VAL A 350 -7.84 0.61 -4.45
CA VAL A 350 -6.53 0.53 -5.11
C VAL A 350 -5.48 -0.10 -4.18
N VAL A 351 -5.41 0.30 -2.90
CA VAL A 351 -4.50 -0.31 -1.92
C VAL A 351 -4.80 -1.80 -1.73
N HIS A 352 -6.08 -2.19 -1.65
CA HIS A 352 -6.50 -3.58 -1.51
C HIS A 352 -6.07 -4.45 -2.71
N GLU A 353 -6.38 -4.02 -3.94
CA GLU A 353 -6.07 -4.79 -5.15
C GLU A 353 -4.57 -4.82 -5.47
N VAL A 354 -3.83 -3.74 -5.16
CA VAL A 354 -2.36 -3.75 -5.26
C VAL A 354 -1.75 -4.70 -4.22
N GLY A 355 -2.31 -4.78 -3.00
CA GLY A 355 -1.94 -5.78 -2.00
C GLY A 355 -2.10 -7.22 -2.50
N HIS A 356 -3.14 -7.51 -3.27
CA HIS A 356 -3.29 -8.80 -3.95
C HIS A 356 -2.20 -9.06 -5.00
N ASN A 357 -1.87 -8.05 -5.81
CA ASN A 357 -0.74 -8.11 -6.75
C ASN A 357 0.62 -8.31 -6.04
N GLU A 358 0.74 -7.85 -4.79
CA GLU A 358 1.88 -8.13 -3.91
C GLU A 358 1.84 -9.55 -3.28
N GLY A 359 0.80 -10.33 -3.57
CA GLY A 359 0.62 -11.70 -3.12
C GLY A 359 -0.03 -11.84 -1.75
N LEU A 360 -0.72 -10.80 -1.25
CA LEU A 360 -1.59 -10.95 -0.10
C LEU A 360 -2.87 -11.68 -0.50
N ASN A 361 -3.30 -12.63 0.32
CA ASN A 361 -4.69 -13.11 0.31
C ASN A 361 -5.50 -12.27 1.31
N HIS A 362 -6.83 -12.42 1.27
CA HIS A 362 -7.69 -11.72 2.21
C HIS A 362 -7.38 -12.02 3.68
N VAL A 363 -7.82 -11.14 4.57
CA VAL A 363 -7.77 -11.32 6.02
C VAL A 363 -9.18 -11.57 6.55
N TYR A 364 -9.34 -12.59 7.41
CA TYR A 364 -10.62 -12.88 8.04
C TYR A 364 -11.01 -11.77 9.02
N CYS A 365 -12.26 -11.31 8.94
CA CYS A 365 -12.88 -10.47 9.97
C CYS A 365 -14.34 -10.91 10.21
N PRO A 366 -14.91 -10.68 11.40
CA PRO A 366 -16.21 -11.25 11.77
C PRO A 366 -17.42 -10.50 11.21
N PHE A 367 -17.22 -9.31 10.61
CA PHE A 367 -18.31 -8.45 10.12
C PHE A 367 -18.50 -8.47 8.60
N ALA A 368 -17.58 -9.10 7.85
CA ALA A 368 -17.65 -9.21 6.40
C ALA A 368 -17.05 -10.53 5.90
N ASN A 369 -17.65 -11.13 4.88
CA ASN A 369 -17.20 -12.41 4.32
C ASN A 369 -16.15 -12.18 3.23
N ALA A 370 -14.87 -12.29 3.58
CA ALA A 370 -13.80 -12.34 2.58
C ALA A 370 -13.57 -13.78 2.09
N ALA A 371 -13.23 -13.94 0.80
CA ALA A 371 -12.99 -15.25 0.21
C ALA A 371 -11.60 -15.78 0.59
N SER A 372 -11.50 -17.06 0.96
CA SER A 372 -10.23 -17.76 1.30
C SER A 372 -9.23 -16.93 2.13
N PRO A 373 -9.59 -16.51 3.35
CA PRO A 373 -8.69 -15.71 4.18
C PRO A 373 -7.43 -16.48 4.56
N ASP A 374 -6.29 -15.77 4.62
CA ASP A 374 -4.98 -16.33 4.94
C ASP A 374 -4.93 -16.82 6.41
N PRO A 375 -4.79 -18.12 6.67
CA PRO A 375 -4.75 -18.66 8.04
C PRO A 375 -3.45 -18.32 8.79
N SER A 376 -2.47 -17.71 8.12
CA SER A 376 -1.23 -17.21 8.74
C SER A 376 -1.34 -15.77 9.26
N TYR A 377 -2.49 -15.11 9.12
CA TYR A 377 -2.75 -13.81 9.74
C TYR A 377 -2.82 -13.95 11.28
N PRO A 378 -1.98 -13.26 12.06
CA PRO A 378 -1.76 -13.59 13.47
C PRO A 378 -2.70 -12.86 14.44
N TYR A 379 -3.43 -11.84 13.99
CA TYR A 379 -4.23 -10.97 14.85
C TYR A 379 -5.72 -11.34 14.76
N GLU A 380 -6.39 -11.41 15.91
CA GLU A 380 -7.78 -11.83 15.97
C GLU A 380 -8.70 -10.86 15.22
N ASN A 381 -9.75 -11.39 14.61
CA ASN A 381 -10.81 -10.62 13.94
C ASN A 381 -10.35 -9.67 12.81
N GLY A 382 -9.12 -9.83 12.32
CA GLY A 382 -8.54 -9.00 11.25
C GLY A 382 -7.96 -7.67 11.74
N LEU A 383 -7.81 -7.47 13.05
CA LEU A 383 -7.30 -6.25 13.68
C LEU A 383 -5.81 -5.99 13.37
N LEU A 384 -5.33 -4.73 13.42
CA LEU A 384 -3.95 -4.37 12.99
C LEU A 384 -2.82 -4.98 13.85
N GLY A 385 -3.11 -5.28 15.12
CA GLY A 385 -2.16 -5.79 16.11
C GLY A 385 -1.12 -4.81 16.66
N THR A 386 -0.90 -3.67 16.00
CA THR A 386 -0.07 -2.54 16.46
C THR A 386 -0.63 -1.21 15.96
N TRP A 387 -0.23 -0.09 16.57
CA TRP A 387 -0.65 1.24 16.14
C TRP A 387 -0.14 1.58 14.75
N GLY A 388 -1.04 2.01 13.86
CA GLY A 388 -0.68 2.62 12.58
C GLY A 388 -0.50 4.13 12.70
N PHE A 389 0.30 4.72 11.81
CA PHE A 389 0.40 6.16 11.66
C PHE A 389 0.54 6.55 10.18
N GLY A 390 -0.35 7.41 9.70
CA GLY A 390 -0.27 7.96 8.35
C GLY A 390 0.72 9.11 8.28
N ILE A 391 1.79 8.95 7.50
CA ILE A 391 2.90 9.92 7.41
C ILE A 391 2.62 11.13 6.51
N VAL A 392 1.48 11.16 5.81
CA VAL A 392 0.96 12.27 4.98
C VAL A 392 -0.30 12.86 5.63
N SER A 393 -1.22 11.99 6.05
CA SER A 393 -2.49 12.33 6.71
C SER A 393 -2.32 12.75 8.19
N LEU A 394 -1.21 12.37 8.82
CA LEU A 394 -0.86 12.62 10.22
C LEU A 394 -1.87 12.06 11.23
N GLN A 395 -2.52 10.94 10.88
CA GLN A 395 -3.52 10.27 11.71
C GLN A 395 -2.97 9.00 12.40
N LEU A 396 -3.44 8.75 13.63
CA LEU A 396 -3.19 7.50 14.37
C LEU A 396 -4.31 6.49 14.10
N TYR A 397 -3.93 5.26 13.80
CA TYR A 397 -4.86 4.15 13.54
C TYR A 397 -4.75 3.12 14.66
N SER A 398 -5.83 2.94 15.42
CA SER A 398 -5.84 2.09 16.62
C SER A 398 -5.89 0.61 16.28
N PRO A 399 -5.06 -0.24 16.91
CA PRO A 399 -5.06 -1.68 16.67
C PRO A 399 -6.36 -2.36 17.07
N ASP A 400 -7.16 -1.77 17.96
CA ASP A 400 -8.32 -2.44 18.56
C ASP A 400 -9.64 -2.17 17.84
N ASN A 401 -9.67 -1.24 16.88
CA ASN A 401 -10.87 -0.88 16.13
C ASN A 401 -10.63 -0.58 14.63
N HIS A 402 -9.40 -0.72 14.14
CA HIS A 402 -9.09 -0.76 12.72
C HIS A 402 -8.70 -2.17 12.29
N TYR A 403 -9.05 -2.51 11.05
CA TYR A 403 -8.79 -3.81 10.45
C TYR A 403 -7.72 -3.70 9.36
N ASP A 404 -7.04 -4.79 9.06
CA ASP A 404 -6.11 -4.83 7.92
C ASP A 404 -6.85 -4.49 6.62
N TYR A 405 -6.19 -3.76 5.73
CA TYR A 405 -6.78 -3.37 4.44
C TYR A 405 -7.13 -4.58 3.56
N MET A 406 -6.54 -5.77 3.77
CA MET A 406 -6.93 -7.01 3.08
C MET A 406 -8.18 -7.68 3.68
N SER A 407 -8.74 -7.15 4.77
CA SER A 407 -10.06 -7.52 5.23
C SER A 407 -11.14 -6.69 4.52
N TYR A 408 -12.38 -7.16 4.55
CA TYR A 408 -13.55 -6.38 4.13
C TYR A 408 -14.20 -5.60 5.28
N CYS A 409 -13.50 -5.44 6.41
CA CYS A 409 -13.98 -4.68 7.56
C CYS A 409 -13.40 -3.27 7.58
N GLY A 410 -14.21 -2.29 7.99
CA GLY A 410 -13.84 -0.88 8.11
C GLY A 410 -14.01 -0.35 9.54
N PRO A 411 -13.28 0.70 9.94
CA PRO A 411 -12.24 1.39 9.17
C PRO A 411 -10.97 0.52 9.00
N SER A 412 -10.26 0.68 7.89
CA SER A 412 -9.09 -0.14 7.55
C SER A 412 -7.79 0.64 7.49
N TRP A 413 -6.69 -0.07 7.71
CA TRP A 413 -5.30 0.42 7.63
C TRP A 413 -4.34 -0.75 7.38
N VAL A 414 -3.04 -0.49 7.19
CA VAL A 414 -2.02 -1.55 7.10
C VAL A 414 -1.71 -2.18 8.46
N SER A 415 -1.87 -3.50 8.59
CA SER A 415 -1.32 -4.23 9.75
C SER A 415 0.18 -4.44 9.61
N ARG A 416 0.85 -4.71 10.75
CA ARG A 416 2.27 -5.08 10.76
C ARG A 416 2.56 -6.35 9.95
N TRP A 417 1.59 -7.25 9.80
CA TRP A 417 1.73 -8.47 9.03
C TRP A 417 1.75 -8.20 7.53
N SER A 418 0.81 -7.37 7.04
CA SER A 418 0.75 -6.96 5.64
C SER A 418 1.99 -6.15 5.28
N TRP A 419 2.36 -5.16 6.10
CA TRP A 419 3.60 -4.36 5.97
C TRP A 419 4.86 -5.24 5.79
N ASN A 420 5.01 -6.31 6.57
CA ASN A 420 6.18 -7.18 6.45
C ASN A 420 6.18 -8.04 5.17
N LYS A 421 4.99 -8.49 4.73
CA LYS A 421 4.84 -9.25 3.48
C LYS A 421 5.06 -8.36 2.26
N THR A 422 4.46 -7.17 2.21
CA THR A 422 4.60 -6.23 1.08
C THR A 422 6.01 -5.66 0.99
N PHE A 423 6.70 -5.39 2.11
CA PHE A 423 8.13 -5.04 2.08
C PHE A 423 8.97 -6.15 1.44
N SER A 424 8.74 -7.39 1.86
CA SER A 424 9.48 -8.54 1.34
C SER A 424 9.24 -8.71 -0.16
N ARG A 425 8.02 -8.42 -0.64
CA ARG A 425 7.67 -8.38 -2.06
C ARG A 425 8.34 -7.21 -2.77
N ALA A 426 8.07 -5.97 -2.39
CA ALA A 426 8.59 -4.77 -3.02
C ALA A 426 10.12 -4.78 -3.10
N ARG A 427 10.83 -5.19 -2.04
CA ARG A 427 12.29 -5.36 -2.04
C ARG A 427 12.78 -6.41 -3.04
N THR A 428 12.07 -7.55 -3.15
CA THR A 428 12.43 -8.62 -4.11
C THR A 428 12.25 -8.16 -5.55
N LEU A 429 11.14 -7.50 -5.86
CA LEU A 429 10.88 -7.03 -7.22
C LEU A 429 11.76 -5.83 -7.59
N THR A 430 12.03 -4.93 -6.64
CA THR A 430 12.97 -3.81 -6.82
C THR A 430 14.39 -4.30 -7.09
N SER A 431 14.86 -5.39 -6.45
CA SER A 431 16.23 -5.88 -6.69
C SER A 431 16.49 -6.25 -8.15
N TRP A 432 15.46 -6.68 -8.88
CA TRP A 432 15.56 -7.02 -10.30
C TRP A 432 15.93 -5.82 -11.19
N ASP A 433 15.46 -4.61 -10.86
CA ASP A 433 15.79 -3.40 -11.62
C ASP A 433 17.30 -3.11 -11.55
N TYR A 434 17.90 -3.34 -10.37
CA TYR A 434 19.31 -3.11 -10.10
C TYR A 434 20.20 -4.26 -10.60
N GLU A 435 19.75 -5.52 -10.45
CA GLU A 435 20.42 -6.69 -11.02
C GLU A 435 20.52 -6.60 -12.55
N ASP A 436 19.46 -6.16 -13.22
CA ASP A 436 19.45 -6.09 -14.69
C ASP A 436 20.16 -4.83 -15.20
N ALA A 437 20.14 -3.71 -14.46
CA ALA A 437 20.91 -2.50 -14.80
C ALA A 437 22.42 -2.79 -14.95
N ASP A 438 22.99 -3.57 -14.04
CA ASP A 438 24.40 -3.98 -14.10
C ASP A 438 24.70 -5.01 -15.22
N ASN A 439 23.67 -5.71 -15.72
CA ASN A 439 23.78 -6.69 -16.82
C ASN A 439 23.44 -6.12 -18.21
N GLY A 440 23.11 -4.83 -18.33
CA GLY A 440 22.83 -4.15 -19.60
C GLY A 440 21.36 -3.81 -19.85
N GLY A 441 20.48 -4.02 -18.87
CA GLY A 441 19.05 -3.73 -18.91
C GLY A 441 18.20 -4.90 -19.44
N LEU A 442 16.93 -4.59 -19.72
CA LEU A 442 15.97 -5.52 -20.34
C LEU A 442 16.41 -5.86 -21.77
N ASP A 443 16.81 -7.10 -22.02
CA ASP A 443 17.04 -7.58 -23.39
C ASP A 443 15.69 -7.96 -24.01
N LEU A 444 15.24 -7.17 -24.97
CA LEU A 444 13.95 -7.36 -25.66
C LEU A 444 13.79 -8.76 -26.28
N ALA A 445 14.89 -9.41 -26.65
CA ALA A 445 14.90 -10.74 -27.28
C ALA A 445 15.09 -11.91 -26.29
N LEU A 446 15.48 -11.67 -25.03
CA LEU A 446 15.71 -12.70 -24.02
C LEU A 446 14.84 -12.56 -22.76
N GLY A 447 14.18 -11.41 -22.61
CA GLY A 447 13.54 -11.02 -21.37
C GLY A 447 14.52 -10.36 -20.40
N PRO A 448 14.06 -10.09 -19.17
CA PRO A 448 14.92 -9.60 -18.12
C PRO A 448 15.99 -10.64 -17.77
N ALA A 449 17.16 -10.22 -17.31
CA ALA A 449 18.27 -11.15 -17.10
C ALA A 449 17.96 -12.16 -15.98
N GLY A 450 18.56 -13.36 -16.09
CA GLY A 450 18.58 -14.37 -15.03
C GLY A 450 17.48 -15.44 -15.06
N TYR A 451 16.47 -15.36 -15.94
CA TYR A 451 15.49 -16.45 -16.14
C TYR A 451 15.16 -16.65 -17.63
N ALA A 452 14.67 -17.85 -17.97
CA ALA A 452 14.25 -18.17 -19.33
C ALA A 452 12.73 -18.04 -19.43
N GLU A 453 12.28 -17.00 -20.14
CA GLU A 453 10.86 -16.82 -20.46
C GLU A 453 10.34 -17.92 -21.38
N LYS A 454 9.04 -18.18 -21.24
CA LYS A 454 8.23 -19.09 -22.04
C LYS A 454 7.16 -18.32 -22.75
N ASP A 455 6.87 -18.72 -23.98
CA ASP A 455 5.61 -18.39 -24.64
C ASP A 455 4.46 -19.06 -23.89
N LEU A 456 3.49 -18.29 -23.45
CA LEU A 456 2.30 -18.75 -22.73
C LEU A 456 1.06 -18.55 -23.60
N LEU A 457 0.11 -19.47 -23.50
CA LEU A 457 -1.28 -19.27 -23.91
C LEU A 457 -2.12 -19.20 -22.64
N THR A 458 -2.81 -18.07 -22.46
CA THR A 458 -3.59 -17.78 -21.26
C THR A 458 -5.04 -17.47 -21.62
N ALA A 459 -5.97 -17.94 -20.80
CA ALA A 459 -7.39 -17.59 -20.87
C ALA A 459 -7.90 -17.07 -19.53
N SER A 460 -8.63 -15.97 -19.54
CA SER A 460 -9.43 -15.51 -18.39
C SER A 460 -10.89 -15.87 -18.62
N ILE A 461 -11.47 -16.65 -17.72
CA ILE A 461 -12.79 -17.28 -17.82
C ILE A 461 -13.65 -16.76 -16.66
N SER A 462 -14.68 -15.98 -16.96
CA SER A 462 -15.63 -15.46 -15.97
C SER A 462 -16.72 -16.48 -15.62
N ASN A 463 -17.32 -16.35 -14.43
CA ASN A 463 -18.47 -17.16 -13.98
C ASN A 463 -19.70 -17.17 -14.92
N ASP A 464 -19.83 -16.20 -15.84
CA ASP A 464 -20.90 -16.16 -16.85
C ASP A 464 -20.54 -16.88 -18.16
N GLY A 465 -19.36 -17.50 -18.23
CA GLY A 465 -18.82 -18.15 -19.43
C GLY A 465 -18.14 -17.20 -20.42
N THR A 466 -17.97 -15.91 -20.08
CA THR A 466 -17.17 -15.00 -20.90
C THR A 466 -15.70 -15.38 -20.82
N GLU A 467 -15.09 -15.67 -21.96
CA GLU A 467 -13.66 -15.98 -22.08
C GLU A 467 -12.92 -14.88 -22.86
N PHE A 468 -11.68 -14.59 -22.46
CA PHE A 468 -10.72 -13.80 -23.24
C PHE A 468 -9.39 -14.55 -23.27
N TRP A 469 -8.82 -14.71 -24.47
CA TRP A 469 -7.63 -15.52 -24.72
C TRP A 469 -6.50 -14.66 -25.30
N TRP A 470 -5.29 -14.81 -24.77
CA TRP A 470 -4.10 -14.12 -25.27
C TRP A 470 -2.85 -15.00 -25.21
N THR A 471 -1.82 -14.62 -25.97
CA THR A 471 -0.45 -15.09 -25.70
C THR A 471 0.36 -14.02 -24.99
N SER A 472 1.24 -14.44 -24.08
CA SER A 472 2.15 -13.57 -23.30
C SER A 472 3.45 -14.29 -22.97
N HIS A 473 4.40 -13.60 -22.34
CA HIS A 473 5.70 -14.14 -21.97
C HIS A 473 5.87 -14.20 -20.45
N GLY A 474 6.40 -15.32 -19.95
CA GLY A 474 6.65 -15.46 -18.51
C GLY A 474 7.04 -16.87 -18.10
N THR A 475 6.54 -17.31 -16.96
CA THR A 475 6.61 -18.70 -16.48
C THR A 475 5.27 -19.12 -15.91
N LEU A 476 5.02 -20.42 -15.83
CA LEU A 476 3.96 -20.91 -14.95
C LEU A 476 4.19 -20.45 -13.49
N PRO A 477 3.14 -20.34 -12.67
CA PRO A 477 3.27 -19.90 -11.28
C PRO A 477 4.26 -20.75 -10.49
N THR A 478 5.03 -20.16 -9.56
CA THR A 478 6.18 -20.81 -8.89
C THR A 478 5.86 -22.16 -8.21
N ASN A 479 4.62 -22.35 -7.74
CA ASN A 479 4.14 -23.59 -7.11
C ASN A 479 3.18 -24.40 -8.00
N ALA A 480 3.17 -24.16 -9.30
CA ALA A 480 2.44 -24.98 -10.25
C ALA A 480 3.24 -26.25 -10.54
N ASP A 481 2.64 -27.40 -10.27
CA ASP A 481 2.96 -28.62 -10.98
C ASP A 481 1.97 -28.74 -12.13
N PRO A 482 2.41 -28.79 -13.41
CA PRO A 482 1.59 -29.14 -14.57
C PRO A 482 1.86 -30.58 -15.08
N TYR A 483 2.65 -31.41 -14.38
CA TYR A 483 3.03 -32.78 -14.79
C TYR A 483 2.96 -33.89 -13.71
N GLY A 484 2.52 -33.59 -12.48
CA GLY A 484 2.07 -34.53 -11.44
C GLY A 484 0.80 -35.36 -11.75
N ASP A 485 0.10 -35.84 -10.71
CA ASP A 485 -0.87 -36.94 -10.84
C ASP A 485 -2.35 -36.51 -11.02
N ASP A 486 -2.71 -35.25 -10.72
CA ASP A 486 -4.11 -34.75 -10.68
C ASP A 486 -4.37 -33.60 -11.70
N TYR A 487 -4.21 -33.84 -13.02
CA TYR A 487 -4.65 -32.86 -14.05
C TYR A 487 -6.03 -33.14 -14.62
N ASP A 488 -6.94 -32.27 -14.22
CA ASP A 488 -8.30 -32.20 -14.75
C ASP A 488 -8.41 -31.19 -15.93
N HIS A 489 -7.38 -30.37 -16.19
CA HIS A 489 -7.35 -29.35 -17.25
C HIS A 489 -6.23 -29.50 -18.28
N TYR A 490 -6.60 -29.37 -19.55
CA TYR A 490 -5.65 -29.30 -20.67
C TYR A 490 -6.19 -28.50 -21.86
N VAL A 491 -5.28 -28.08 -22.72
CA VAL A 491 -5.55 -27.43 -24.01
C VAL A 491 -5.03 -28.31 -25.15
N GLU A 492 -5.89 -28.61 -26.12
CA GLU A 492 -5.45 -29.12 -27.42
C GLU A 492 -5.30 -27.97 -28.42
N LEU A 493 -4.18 -27.94 -29.14
CA LEU A 493 -3.99 -27.09 -30.31
C LEU A 493 -4.27 -27.93 -31.56
N ARG A 494 -5.17 -27.48 -32.43
CA ARG A 494 -5.60 -28.21 -33.63
C ARG A 494 -5.42 -27.38 -34.91
N GLY A 495 -5.07 -28.06 -36.01
CA GLY A 495 -4.91 -27.46 -37.34
C GLY A 495 -5.20 -28.48 -38.43
N ASP A 496 -5.88 -28.07 -39.51
CA ASP A 496 -6.36 -28.95 -40.59
C ASP A 496 -7.17 -30.19 -40.12
N GLY A 497 -7.72 -30.13 -38.90
CA GLY A 497 -8.45 -31.23 -38.25
C GLY A 497 -7.59 -32.27 -37.51
N GLU A 498 -6.28 -32.08 -37.42
CA GLU A 498 -5.36 -32.90 -36.61
C GLU A 498 -5.00 -32.19 -35.28
N VAL A 499 -4.67 -32.96 -34.25
CA VAL A 499 -4.13 -32.42 -32.98
C VAL A 499 -2.63 -32.20 -33.15
N LEU A 500 -2.22 -30.93 -33.12
CA LEU A 500 -0.83 -30.49 -33.24
C LEU A 500 -0.08 -30.59 -31.91
N ALA A 501 -0.76 -30.25 -30.80
CA ALA A 501 -0.25 -30.38 -29.45
C ALA A 501 -1.37 -30.67 -28.44
N LEU A 502 -1.01 -31.37 -27.37
CA LEU A 502 -1.81 -31.56 -26.16
C LEU A 502 -0.98 -31.02 -25.00
N LEU A 503 -1.46 -29.96 -24.35
CA LEU A 503 -0.70 -29.17 -23.40
C LEU A 503 -1.43 -29.17 -22.05
N PRO A 504 -0.78 -29.55 -20.93
CA PRO A 504 -1.39 -29.43 -19.61
C PRO A 504 -1.49 -27.96 -19.20
N SER A 505 -2.51 -27.65 -18.41
CA SER A 505 -2.83 -26.28 -18.05
C SER A 505 -2.93 -26.09 -16.54
N VAL A 506 -2.49 -24.93 -16.07
CA VAL A 506 -2.55 -24.53 -14.66
C VAL A 506 -3.72 -23.57 -14.49
N VAL A 507 -4.60 -23.83 -13.52
CA VAL A 507 -5.64 -22.87 -13.13
C VAL A 507 -5.23 -22.05 -11.91
N ARG A 508 -5.54 -20.75 -11.97
CA ARG A 508 -5.51 -19.80 -10.86
C ARG A 508 -6.86 -19.09 -10.79
N TYR A 509 -7.21 -18.57 -9.63
CA TYR A 509 -8.43 -17.77 -9.45
C TYR A 509 -8.06 -16.34 -9.05
N THR A 510 -8.90 -15.37 -9.41
CA THR A 510 -8.87 -14.03 -8.83
C THR A 510 -9.13 -14.08 -7.33
N ASN A 511 -8.80 -13.00 -6.62
CA ASN A 511 -8.99 -12.85 -5.18
C ASN A 511 -10.39 -13.24 -4.67
N ASP A 512 -11.43 -12.95 -5.45
CA ASP A 512 -12.84 -13.22 -5.14
C ASP A 512 -13.38 -14.57 -5.66
N TYR A 513 -12.57 -15.36 -6.37
CA TYR A 513 -12.95 -16.59 -7.08
C TYR A 513 -14.03 -16.42 -8.17
N SER A 514 -14.24 -15.20 -8.71
CA SER A 514 -15.21 -14.97 -9.80
C SER A 514 -14.68 -15.24 -11.20
N THR A 515 -13.35 -15.28 -11.35
CA THR A 515 -12.67 -15.43 -12.64
C THR A 515 -11.54 -16.43 -12.50
N ALA A 516 -11.53 -17.45 -13.36
CA ALA A 516 -10.44 -18.42 -13.48
C ALA A 516 -9.45 -17.98 -14.57
N TRP A 517 -8.17 -18.21 -14.34
CA TRP A 517 -7.09 -18.01 -15.29
C TRP A 517 -6.46 -19.36 -15.61
N LEU A 518 -6.60 -19.81 -16.86
CA LEU A 518 -6.01 -21.03 -17.40
C LEU A 518 -4.70 -20.65 -18.11
N ILE A 519 -3.56 -21.15 -17.63
CA ILE A 519 -2.22 -20.79 -18.14
C ILE A 519 -1.53 -22.05 -18.67
N THR A 520 -0.98 -21.97 -19.88
CA THR A 520 -0.40 -23.12 -20.61
C THR A 520 0.92 -22.72 -21.27
N GLU A 521 2.01 -23.50 -21.11
CA GLU A 521 3.25 -23.27 -21.88
C GLU A 521 3.08 -23.72 -23.34
N LEU A 522 3.43 -22.85 -24.29
CA LEU A 522 3.46 -23.19 -25.72
C LEU A 522 4.81 -23.81 -26.12
N PRO A 523 4.82 -24.84 -26.99
CA PRO A 523 6.04 -25.28 -27.66
C PRO A 523 6.62 -24.14 -28.51
N PRO A 524 7.96 -23.97 -28.60
CA PRO A 524 8.58 -22.89 -29.38
C PRO A 524 8.17 -22.86 -30.86
N GLU A 525 7.87 -24.03 -31.45
CA GLU A 525 7.35 -24.17 -32.81
C GLU A 525 5.90 -23.67 -32.98
N LEU A 526 5.13 -23.54 -31.89
CA LEU A 526 3.75 -23.08 -31.85
C LEU A 526 3.56 -21.76 -31.07
N ALA A 527 4.65 -21.09 -30.66
CA ALA A 527 4.64 -19.80 -29.96
C ALA A 527 3.73 -18.73 -30.63
N LYS A 528 3.69 -18.71 -31.96
CA LYS A 528 2.86 -17.78 -32.76
C LYS A 528 1.50 -18.34 -33.18
N LEU A 529 1.16 -19.56 -32.73
CA LEU A 529 0.01 -20.35 -33.14
C LEU A 529 -0.07 -20.53 -34.67
N ASP A 530 1.08 -20.56 -35.35
CA ASP A 530 1.17 -20.77 -36.80
C ASP A 530 0.70 -22.20 -37.15
N GLY A 531 -0.29 -22.28 -38.05
CA GLY A 531 -0.94 -23.55 -38.40
C GLY A 531 -2.02 -24.03 -37.43
N VAL A 532 -2.28 -23.30 -36.34
CA VAL A 532 -3.40 -23.59 -35.43
C VAL A 532 -4.68 -22.89 -35.93
N ASP A 533 -5.74 -23.65 -36.16
CA ASP A 533 -7.07 -23.18 -36.54
C ASP A 533 -7.99 -23.07 -35.31
N GLU A 534 -7.89 -24.04 -34.41
CA GLU A 534 -8.78 -24.23 -33.26
C GLU A 534 -7.97 -24.56 -32.00
N ILE A 535 -8.45 -24.04 -30.87
CA ILE A 535 -7.98 -24.34 -29.52
C ILE A 535 -9.13 -25.06 -28.82
N VAL A 536 -8.87 -26.22 -28.21
CA VAL A 536 -9.89 -26.94 -27.44
C VAL A 536 -9.48 -26.94 -25.98
N ARG A 537 -10.20 -26.17 -25.16
CA ARG A 537 -10.10 -26.24 -23.70
C ARG A 537 -10.95 -27.41 -23.22
N VAL A 538 -10.42 -28.26 -22.36
CA VAL A 538 -11.19 -29.29 -21.65
C VAL A 538 -11.22 -28.96 -20.17
N ASP A 539 -12.42 -29.01 -19.58
CA ASP A 539 -12.65 -28.78 -18.14
C ASP A 539 -12.70 -30.08 -17.33
N ASP A 540 -12.90 -29.94 -16.02
CA ASP A 540 -12.90 -31.04 -15.04
C ASP A 540 -13.99 -32.10 -15.31
N ASP A 541 -15.11 -31.69 -15.90
CA ASP A 541 -16.19 -32.59 -16.33
C ASP A 541 -15.87 -33.28 -17.67
N SER A 542 -14.69 -33.03 -18.24
CA SER A 542 -14.22 -33.47 -19.55
C SER A 542 -15.06 -32.94 -20.73
N GLU A 543 -15.71 -31.78 -20.57
CA GLU A 543 -16.43 -31.12 -21.67
C GLU A 543 -15.48 -30.29 -22.55
N PRO A 544 -15.48 -30.48 -23.88
CA PRO A 544 -14.61 -29.74 -24.78
C PRO A 544 -15.25 -28.43 -25.25
N HIS A 545 -14.57 -27.31 -24.98
CA HIS A 545 -14.93 -25.97 -25.43
C HIS A 545 -14.00 -25.59 -26.59
N ILE A 546 -14.56 -25.23 -27.75
CA ILE A 546 -13.80 -24.94 -28.97
C ILE A 546 -13.72 -23.43 -29.20
N ILE A 547 -12.49 -22.91 -29.20
CA ILE A 547 -12.17 -21.50 -29.41
C ILE A 547 -11.44 -21.36 -30.75
N PRO A 548 -12.01 -20.65 -31.75
CA PRO A 548 -11.32 -20.36 -32.99
C PRO A 548 -10.04 -19.54 -32.71
N ARG A 549 -8.91 -19.90 -33.32
CA ARG A 549 -7.62 -19.18 -33.11
C ARG A 549 -7.69 -17.68 -33.43
N ALA A 550 -8.64 -17.27 -34.28
CA ALA A 550 -8.93 -15.86 -34.57
C ALA A 550 -9.47 -15.04 -33.39
N GLN A 551 -9.88 -15.69 -32.28
CA GLN A 551 -10.30 -15.04 -31.04
C GLN A 551 -9.15 -14.86 -30.03
N VAL A 552 -7.95 -15.39 -30.31
CA VAL A 552 -6.77 -15.20 -29.46
C VAL A 552 -6.04 -13.93 -29.85
N GLN A 553 -5.85 -13.04 -28.88
CA GLN A 553 -4.95 -11.90 -29.00
C GLN A 553 -3.51 -12.36 -28.91
N LEU A 554 -2.80 -12.40 -30.04
CA LEU A 554 -1.34 -12.64 -30.01
C LEU A 554 -0.61 -11.44 -29.38
N SER A 555 0.41 -11.75 -28.58
CA SER A 555 1.49 -10.81 -28.26
C SER A 555 2.14 -10.25 -29.54
N ARG A 556 2.62 -9.01 -29.45
CA ARG A 556 3.33 -8.28 -30.52
C ARG A 556 4.85 -8.28 -30.35
N ARG A 557 5.36 -8.95 -29.30
CA ARG A 557 6.80 -9.04 -28.99
C ARG A 557 7.57 -9.87 -30.02
#